data_AF-A0A377CW35-F1
#
_entry.id   AF-A0A377CW35-F1
#
_cell.length_a   1.000
_cell.length_b   1.000
_cell.length_c   1.000
_cell.angle_alpha   90.00
_cell.angle_beta   90.00
_cell.angle_gamma   90.00
#
_symmetry.space_group_name_H-M   'P 1'
#
loop_
_entity.id
_entity.type
_entity.pdbx_description
1 polymer ?
#
loop_
_entity_poly.entity_id
_entity_poly.type
_entity_poly.pdbx_seq_one_letter_code
_entity_poly.pdbx_strand_id
1 'polypeptide(L)'
;MHPENDAAIASKRAEFIAAGLTAPRYHALSRPLECEAEAIARMINLAQIAGNAPLYIVHLSNGLGLDYLRLARANHQPVWVETCPQYLLLDERSYDTEDGMKFILSPPLRNVREQDKLWCGISDGAIDVVATDHCTFSMAQRLQISKGDFSRCPNGLPGVENRMQLLFSSA
;
A
#
# COMPACT_ATOMS: atom_id res chain seq x y z
N MET A 1 -11.87 -1.18 2.97
CA MET A 1 -11.26 -0.14 3.82
C MET A 1 -9.84 0.06 3.39
N HIS A 2 -9.43 1.31 3.15
CA HIS A 2 -8.03 1.72 3.00
C HIS A 2 -7.51 2.10 4.40
N PRO A 3 -6.67 1.28 5.05
CA PRO A 3 -6.23 1.54 6.41
C PRO A 3 -4.83 2.13 6.41
N GLU A 4 -4.71 3.45 6.54
CA GLU A 4 -3.46 4.11 6.91
C GLU A 4 -3.73 5.14 8.02
N ASN A 5 -2.81 5.33 8.96
CA ASN A 5 -2.93 6.34 10.01
C ASN A 5 -2.65 7.74 9.45
N ASP A 6 -3.72 8.46 9.06
CA ASP A 6 -3.62 9.79 8.45
C ASP A 6 -2.88 10.81 9.32
N ALA A 7 -3.06 10.78 10.65
CA ALA A 7 -2.41 11.72 11.55
C ALA A 7 -0.88 11.53 11.58
N ALA A 8 -0.41 10.27 11.65
CA ALA A 8 1.00 9.95 11.59
C ALA A 8 1.61 10.35 10.24
N ILE A 9 0.90 10.07 9.14
CA ILE A 9 1.31 10.42 7.78
C ILE A 9 1.40 11.94 7.62
N ALA A 10 0.37 12.67 8.06
CA ALA A 10 0.33 14.12 7.98
C ALA A 10 1.50 14.76 8.74
N SER A 11 1.82 14.25 9.93
CA SER A 11 2.95 14.70 10.73
C SER A 11 4.29 14.46 10.02
N LYS A 12 4.55 13.24 9.55
CA LYS A 12 5.80 12.90 8.84
C LYS A 12 5.96 13.63 7.51
N ARG A 13 4.88 13.76 6.75
CA ARG A 13 4.86 14.55 5.52
C ARG A 13 5.20 16.01 5.79
N ALA A 14 4.60 16.63 6.81
CA ALA A 14 4.91 18.01 7.19
C ALA A 14 6.38 18.19 7.61
N GLU A 15 6.94 17.23 8.35
CA GLU A 15 8.36 17.18 8.73
C GLU A 15 9.27 17.22 7.49
N PHE A 16 9.03 16.35 6.50
CA PHE A 16 9.85 16.32 5.28
C PHE A 16 9.71 17.57 4.43
N ILE A 17 8.49 18.10 4.28
CA ILE A 17 8.27 19.34 3.51
C ILE A 17 8.96 20.53 4.19
N ALA A 18 8.88 20.64 5.52
CA ALA A 18 9.58 21.69 6.27
C ALA A 18 11.11 21.60 6.13
N ALA A 19 11.65 20.40 5.97
CA ALA A 19 13.07 20.15 5.73
C ALA A 19 13.50 20.29 4.25
N GLY A 20 12.59 20.65 3.34
CA GLY A 20 12.87 20.75 1.90
C GLY A 20 13.07 19.38 1.20
N LEU A 21 12.64 18.30 1.85
CA LEU A 21 12.81 16.93 1.38
C LEU A 21 11.61 16.52 0.51
N THR A 22 11.64 16.90 -0.77
CA THR A 22 10.49 16.79 -1.68
C THR A 22 10.57 15.65 -2.70
N ALA A 23 11.68 14.91 -2.72
CA ALA A 23 11.90 13.79 -3.65
C ALA A 23 10.91 12.61 -3.44
N PRO A 24 10.68 11.75 -4.46
CA PRO A 24 9.69 10.66 -4.40
C PRO A 24 9.83 9.73 -3.19
N ARG A 25 11.07 9.39 -2.79
CA ARG A 25 11.34 8.53 -1.62
C ARG A 25 10.67 9.02 -0.34
N TYR A 26 10.50 10.32 -0.17
CA TYR A 26 9.90 10.89 1.04
C TYR A 26 8.40 10.66 1.11
N HIS A 27 7.74 10.30 -0.01
CA HIS A 27 6.38 9.76 0.01
C HIS A 27 6.32 8.46 0.81
N ALA A 28 7.18 7.50 0.48
CA ALA A 28 7.24 6.22 1.17
C ALA A 28 7.66 6.37 2.63
N LEU A 29 8.69 7.19 2.89
CA LEU A 29 9.14 7.48 4.26
C LEU A 29 8.12 8.24 5.09
N SER A 30 7.22 9.01 4.46
CA SER A 30 6.12 9.69 5.18
C SER A 30 5.01 8.74 5.61
N ARG A 31 4.99 7.53 5.05
CA ARG A 31 3.98 6.50 5.28
C ARG A 31 4.65 5.17 5.65
N PRO A 32 5.45 5.10 6.72
CA PRO A 32 6.10 3.86 7.12
C PRO A 32 5.05 2.76 7.35
N LEU A 33 5.44 1.48 7.22
CA LEU A 33 4.49 0.35 7.21
C LEU A 33 3.62 0.26 8.48
N GLU A 34 4.12 0.82 9.59
CA GLU A 34 3.42 0.92 10.86
C GLU A 34 2.15 1.78 10.76
N CYS A 35 2.11 2.77 9.85
CA CYS A 35 0.90 3.56 9.61
C CYS A 35 -0.23 2.69 9.04
N GLU A 36 0.10 1.76 8.15
CA GLU A 36 -0.87 0.83 7.57
C GLU A 36 -1.24 -0.25 8.59
N ALA A 37 -0.25 -0.86 9.24
CA ALA A 37 -0.46 -1.94 10.18
C ALA A 37 -1.25 -1.51 11.44
N GLU A 38 -0.97 -0.34 12.02
CA GLU A 38 -1.76 0.21 13.13
C GLU A 38 -3.21 0.40 12.70
N ALA A 39 -3.43 1.00 11.53
CA ALA A 39 -4.78 1.27 11.05
C ALA A 39 -5.55 -0.04 10.79
N ILE A 40 -4.89 -1.09 10.30
CA ILE A 40 -5.47 -2.43 10.17
C ILE A 40 -5.91 -2.96 11.54
N ALA A 41 -5.01 -2.94 12.53
CA ALA A 41 -5.32 -3.41 13.89
C ALA A 41 -6.48 -2.61 14.50
N ARG A 42 -6.51 -1.29 14.31
CA ARG A 42 -7.60 -0.43 14.75
C ARG A 42 -8.92 -0.78 14.05
N MET A 43 -8.91 -1.03 12.74
CA MET A 43 -10.12 -1.41 11.99
C MET A 43 -10.67 -2.78 12.42
N ILE A 44 -9.81 -3.76 12.71
CA ILE A 44 -10.18 -5.06 13.28
C ILE A 44 -10.96 -4.87 14.59
N ASN A 45 -10.44 -4.04 15.50
CA ASN A 45 -11.11 -3.75 16.77
C ASN A 45 -12.43 -2.98 16.59
N LEU A 46 -12.47 -2.01 15.67
CA LEU A 46 -13.70 -1.27 15.37
C LEU A 46 -14.77 -2.17 14.77
N ALA A 47 -14.40 -3.10 13.88
CA ALA A 47 -15.32 -4.10 13.33
C ALA A 47 -15.90 -5.01 14.42
N GLN A 48 -15.08 -5.43 15.39
CA GLN A 48 -15.53 -6.19 16.56
C GLN A 48 -16.54 -5.41 17.41
N ILE A 49 -16.26 -4.14 17.70
CA ILE A 49 -17.17 -3.24 18.45
C ILE A 49 -18.48 -3.05 17.69
N ALA A 50 -18.44 -2.98 16.36
CA ALA A 50 -19.60 -2.84 15.49
C ALA A 50 -20.38 -4.16 15.29
N GLY A 51 -20.30 -5.10 16.24
CA GLY A 51 -21.02 -6.38 16.17
C GLY A 51 -20.35 -7.40 15.25
N ASN A 52 -19.01 -7.42 15.20
CA ASN A 52 -18.21 -8.30 14.35
C ASN A 52 -18.54 -8.14 12.85
N ALA A 53 -18.63 -6.88 12.41
CA ALA A 53 -18.99 -6.55 11.03
C ALA A 53 -17.93 -7.08 10.03
N PRO A 54 -18.35 -7.59 8.85
CA PRO A 54 -17.45 -7.95 7.75
C PRO A 54 -16.45 -6.84 7.39
N LEU A 55 -15.16 -7.17 7.36
CA LEU A 55 -14.09 -6.23 7.03
C LEU A 55 -13.34 -6.69 5.77
N TYR A 56 -13.31 -5.84 4.76
CA TYR A 56 -12.49 -6.04 3.55
C TYR A 56 -11.35 -5.02 3.54
N ILE A 57 -10.11 -5.49 3.55
CA ILE A 57 -8.91 -4.65 3.50
C ILE A 57 -8.40 -4.62 2.07
N VAL A 58 -8.43 -3.43 1.45
CA VAL A 58 -7.92 -3.24 0.09
C VAL A 58 -6.40 -3.11 0.08
N HIS A 59 -5.79 -3.44 -1.06
CA HIS A 59 -4.40 -3.12 -1.44
C HIS A 59 -3.35 -3.23 -0.31
N LEU A 60 -3.39 -4.31 0.48
CA LEU A 60 -2.42 -4.61 1.53
C LEU A 60 -1.00 -4.65 0.96
N SER A 61 -0.08 -3.91 1.56
CA SER A 61 1.28 -3.74 1.02
C SER A 61 2.40 -4.36 1.87
N ASN A 62 2.09 -4.86 3.07
CA ASN A 62 3.11 -5.34 4.00
C ASN A 62 2.66 -6.55 4.85
N GLY A 63 3.63 -7.29 5.38
CA GLY A 63 3.38 -8.49 6.16
C GLY A 63 2.99 -8.24 7.62
N LEU A 64 3.38 -7.11 8.23
CA LEU A 64 2.93 -6.80 9.59
C LEU A 64 1.40 -6.61 9.63
N GLY A 65 0.83 -5.94 8.63
CA GLY A 65 -0.61 -5.87 8.42
C GLY A 65 -1.22 -7.25 8.19
N LEU A 66 -0.58 -8.10 7.38
CA LEU A 66 -1.02 -9.48 7.14
C LEU A 66 -1.10 -10.30 8.45
N ASP A 67 -0.11 -10.15 9.34
CA ASP A 67 -0.08 -10.86 10.62
C ASP A 67 -1.27 -10.49 11.53
N TYR A 68 -1.65 -9.21 11.58
CA TYR A 68 -2.87 -8.79 12.29
C TYR A 68 -4.14 -9.37 11.66
N LEU A 69 -4.20 -9.47 10.34
CA LEU A 69 -5.34 -10.06 9.63
C LEU A 69 -5.45 -11.57 9.87
N ARG A 70 -4.32 -12.28 9.94
CA ARG A 70 -4.25 -13.68 10.36
C ARG A 70 -4.77 -13.86 11.79
N LEU A 71 -4.34 -12.99 12.71
CA LEU A 71 -4.82 -13.01 14.09
C LEU A 71 -6.33 -12.78 14.18
N ALA A 72 -6.87 -11.82 13.42
CA ALA A 72 -8.32 -11.58 13.38
C ALA A 72 -9.09 -12.81 12.86
N ARG A 73 -8.60 -13.45 11.79
CA ARG A 73 -9.18 -14.69 11.25
C ARG A 73 -9.11 -15.85 12.24
N ALA A 74 -7.99 -16.01 12.95
CA ALA A 74 -7.85 -17.02 14.00
C ALA A 74 -8.85 -16.82 15.15
N ASN A 75 -9.29 -15.58 15.37
CA ASN A 75 -10.36 -15.23 16.31
C ASN A 75 -11.76 -15.21 15.67
N HIS A 76 -11.94 -15.87 14.52
CA HIS A 76 -13.20 -16.00 13.80
C HIS A 76 -13.85 -14.67 13.36
N GLN A 77 -13.06 -13.61 13.20
CA GLN A 77 -13.57 -12.38 12.60
C GLN A 77 -13.70 -12.52 11.08
N PRO A 78 -14.79 -12.04 10.47
CA PRO A 78 -15.02 -12.10 9.03
C PRO A 78 -14.17 -11.05 8.32
N VAL A 79 -12.92 -11.41 8.01
CA VAL A 79 -11.94 -10.53 7.36
C VAL A 79 -11.49 -11.10 6.02
N TRP A 80 -11.51 -10.24 5.01
CA TRP A 80 -10.99 -10.48 3.66
C TRP A 80 -9.88 -9.50 3.31
N VAL A 81 -8.92 -9.99 2.53
CA VAL A 81 -7.69 -9.28 2.23
C VAL A 81 -7.45 -9.25 0.73
N GLU A 82 -7.18 -8.07 0.22
CA GLU A 82 -6.77 -7.83 -1.15
C GLU A 82 -5.34 -7.28 -1.19
N THR A 83 -4.53 -7.75 -2.13
CA THR A 83 -3.26 -7.10 -2.51
C THR A 83 -3.25 -6.79 -4.01
N CYS A 84 -2.16 -6.25 -4.54
CA CYS A 84 -2.03 -5.85 -5.94
C CYS A 84 -0.63 -6.22 -6.49
N PRO A 85 -0.49 -6.49 -7.81
CA PRO A 85 0.78 -6.92 -8.42
C PRO A 85 1.97 -6.01 -8.12
N GLN A 86 1.76 -4.70 -8.02
CA GLN A 86 2.82 -3.75 -7.69
C GLN A 86 3.46 -4.02 -6.31
N TYR A 87 2.73 -4.55 -5.33
CA TYR A 87 3.29 -4.91 -4.03
C TYR A 87 3.96 -6.29 -4.03
N LEU A 88 3.77 -7.07 -5.10
CA LEU A 88 4.36 -8.40 -5.28
C LEU A 88 5.62 -8.37 -6.14
N LEU A 89 5.78 -7.33 -6.97
CA LEU A 89 6.77 -7.30 -8.05
C LEU A 89 7.65 -6.04 -8.04
N LEU A 90 7.23 -4.96 -7.39
CA LEU A 90 7.98 -3.71 -7.29
C LEU A 90 8.29 -3.40 -5.83
N ASP A 91 9.37 -2.67 -5.60
CA ASP A 91 9.82 -2.30 -4.25
C ASP A 91 10.27 -0.84 -4.17
N GLU A 92 10.55 -0.38 -2.95
CA GLU A 92 10.90 1.00 -2.64
C GLU A 92 12.11 1.56 -3.42
N ARG A 93 12.98 0.71 -3.98
CA ARG A 93 14.10 1.19 -4.84
C ARG A 93 13.61 1.91 -6.08
N SER A 94 12.39 1.65 -6.53
CA SER A 94 11.77 2.37 -7.65
C SER A 94 11.70 3.89 -7.41
N TYR A 95 11.61 4.34 -6.15
CA TYR A 95 11.57 5.77 -5.79
C TYR A 95 12.88 6.51 -6.00
N ASP A 96 14.00 5.79 -6.06
CA ASP A 96 15.35 6.36 -6.19
C ASP A 96 15.83 6.44 -7.65
N THR A 97 15.00 5.98 -8.59
CA THR A 97 15.26 6.11 -10.01
C THR A 97 14.96 7.54 -10.50
N GLU A 98 15.51 7.92 -11.66
CA GLU A 98 15.17 9.19 -12.33
C GLU A 98 13.65 9.35 -12.53
N ASP A 99 12.97 8.22 -12.71
CA ASP A 99 11.53 8.11 -12.93
C ASP A 99 10.72 7.89 -11.63
N GLY A 100 11.30 8.10 -10.45
CA GLY A 100 10.69 7.76 -9.17
C GLY A 100 9.28 8.31 -8.94
N MET A 101 8.95 9.47 -9.55
CA MET A 101 7.62 10.08 -9.51
C MET A 101 6.51 9.22 -10.14
N LYS A 102 6.86 8.32 -11.06
CA LYS A 102 5.91 7.37 -11.69
C LYS A 102 5.36 6.37 -10.68
N PHE A 103 6.13 6.07 -9.64
CA PHE A 103 5.84 5.02 -8.66
C PHE A 103 5.10 5.53 -7.42
N ILE A 104 4.61 6.76 -7.43
CA ILE A 104 3.84 7.31 -6.31
C ILE A 104 2.42 6.72 -6.29
N LEU A 105 2.12 5.96 -5.24
CA LEU A 105 0.83 5.33 -4.91
C LEU A 105 0.68 5.18 -3.38
N SER A 106 -0.52 4.88 -2.88
CA SER A 106 -0.78 4.74 -1.44
C SER A 106 -1.61 3.47 -1.16
N PRO A 107 -1.15 2.54 -0.29
CA PRO A 107 0.13 2.54 0.43
C PRO A 107 1.35 2.53 -0.52
N PRO A 108 2.52 3.02 -0.10
CA PRO A 108 3.71 3.04 -0.95
C PRO A 108 4.28 1.62 -1.17
N LEU A 109 5.11 1.47 -2.20
CA LEU A 109 5.96 0.29 -2.38
C LEU A 109 6.84 0.11 -1.14
N ARG A 110 7.05 -1.14 -0.75
CA ARG A 110 7.79 -1.51 0.46
C ARG A 110 9.14 -2.13 0.11
N ASN A 111 9.94 -2.41 1.13
CA ASN A 111 11.14 -3.22 0.97
C ASN A 111 10.81 -4.58 0.35
N VAL A 112 11.73 -5.12 -0.45
CA VAL A 112 11.57 -6.43 -1.12
C VAL A 112 11.20 -7.57 -0.16
N ARG A 113 11.64 -7.51 1.12
CA ARG A 113 11.29 -8.49 2.15
C ARG A 113 9.79 -8.59 2.44
N GLU A 114 9.03 -7.53 2.17
CA GLU A 114 7.58 -7.54 2.35
C GLU A 114 6.88 -8.28 1.20
N GLN A 115 7.48 -8.33 0.00
CA GLN A 115 6.93 -9.09 -1.14
C GLN A 115 6.85 -10.58 -0.82
N ASP A 116 7.92 -11.15 -0.25
CA ASP A 116 7.98 -12.57 0.15
C ASP A 116 6.81 -12.92 1.08
N LYS A 117 6.51 -12.05 2.05
CA LYS A 117 5.41 -12.25 3.00
C LYS A 117 4.05 -12.23 2.32
N LEU A 118 3.86 -11.32 1.36
CA LEU A 118 2.62 -11.25 0.58
C LEU A 118 2.45 -12.47 -0.33
N TRP A 119 3.52 -12.94 -0.98
CA TRP A 119 3.51 -14.17 -1.75
C TRP A 119 3.16 -15.39 -0.90
N CYS A 120 3.74 -15.51 0.31
CA CYS A 120 3.33 -16.53 1.26
C CYS A 120 1.83 -16.41 1.62
N GLY A 121 1.34 -15.19 1.83
CA GLY A 121 -0.07 -14.91 2.08
C GLY A 121 -1.01 -15.33 0.96
N ILE A 122 -0.59 -15.18 -0.30
CA ILE A 122 -1.35 -15.69 -1.44
C ILE A 122 -1.31 -17.23 -1.44
N SER A 123 -0.12 -17.82 -1.29
CA SER A 123 0.06 -19.26 -1.37
C SER A 123 -0.69 -20.03 -0.29
N ASP A 124 -0.83 -19.47 0.91
CA ASP A 124 -1.51 -20.12 2.04
C ASP A 124 -2.97 -19.66 2.26
N GLY A 125 -3.48 -18.80 1.38
CA GLY A 125 -4.87 -18.34 1.40
C GLY A 125 -5.19 -17.28 2.45
N ALA A 126 -4.18 -16.66 3.07
CA ALA A 126 -4.39 -15.48 3.92
C ALA A 126 -4.73 -14.21 3.14
N ILE A 127 -4.37 -14.16 1.85
CA ILE A 127 -4.77 -13.13 0.90
C ILE A 127 -5.80 -13.72 -0.06
N ASP A 128 -7.00 -13.12 -0.10
CA ASP A 128 -8.16 -13.65 -0.82
C ASP A 128 -8.21 -13.17 -2.28
N VAL A 129 -7.75 -11.95 -2.53
CA VAL A 129 -7.91 -11.28 -3.83
C VAL A 129 -6.62 -10.60 -4.25
N VAL A 130 -6.28 -10.73 -5.53
CA VAL A 130 -5.29 -9.85 -6.17
C VAL A 130 -6.02 -8.93 -7.16
N ALA A 131 -6.04 -7.63 -6.87
CA ALA A 131 -6.64 -6.59 -7.71
C ALA A 131 -5.57 -5.77 -8.43
N THR A 132 -5.80 -4.49 -8.72
CA THR A 132 -4.79 -3.62 -9.36
C THR A 132 -4.66 -2.25 -8.74
N ASP A 133 -5.70 -1.78 -8.06
CA ASP A 133 -5.82 -0.37 -7.67
C ASP A 133 -5.53 0.57 -8.87
N HIS A 134 -6.09 0.22 -10.04
CA HIS A 134 -5.82 0.96 -11.27
C HIS A 134 -6.32 2.40 -11.15
N CYS A 135 -5.37 3.34 -11.05
CA CYS A 135 -5.62 4.77 -10.97
C CYS A 135 -4.53 5.48 -11.75
N THR A 136 -4.88 6.10 -12.88
CA THR A 136 -3.90 6.51 -13.88
C THR A 136 -3.84 8.01 -14.09
N PHE A 137 -2.61 8.50 -14.22
CA PHE A 137 -2.28 9.87 -14.57
C PHE A 137 -1.17 9.84 -15.60
N SER A 138 -1.27 10.66 -16.64
CA SER A 138 -0.18 10.82 -17.60
C SER A 138 1.05 11.42 -16.91
N MET A 139 2.24 11.19 -17.46
CA MET A 139 3.46 11.79 -16.91
C MET A 139 3.39 13.32 -16.90
N ALA A 140 2.80 13.91 -17.95
CA ALA A 140 2.59 15.35 -18.02
C ALA A 140 1.72 15.87 -16.86
N GLN A 141 0.61 15.18 -16.55
CA GLN A 141 -0.25 15.53 -15.40
C GLN A 141 0.52 15.43 -14.08
N ARG A 142 1.29 14.35 -13.87
CA ARG A 142 2.10 14.17 -12.65
C ARG A 142 3.08 15.31 -12.47
N LEU A 143 3.87 15.65 -13.50
CA LEU A 143 4.85 16.74 -13.43
C LEU A 143 4.18 18.09 -13.20
N GLN A 144 3.09 18.38 -13.91
CA GLN A 144 2.37 19.65 -13.80
C GLN A 144 1.80 19.87 -12.39
N ILE A 145 1.21 18.84 -11.79
CA ILE A 145 0.56 18.93 -10.46
C ILE A 145 1.60 18.91 -9.35
N SER A 146 2.57 17.99 -9.42
CA SER A 146 3.57 17.79 -8.38
C SER A 146 4.58 18.94 -8.31
N LYS A 147 5.02 19.48 -9.45
CA LYS A 147 6.09 20.49 -9.53
C LYS A 147 7.35 20.08 -8.75
N GLY A 148 7.68 18.79 -8.73
CA GLY A 148 8.84 18.25 -7.99
C GLY A 148 8.59 18.00 -6.49
N ASP A 149 7.34 18.09 -6.03
CA ASP A 149 6.92 17.82 -4.67
C ASP A 149 6.09 16.52 -4.60
N PHE A 150 6.64 15.50 -3.93
CA PHE A 150 5.97 14.21 -3.75
C PHE A 150 4.58 14.35 -3.13
N SER A 151 4.39 15.30 -2.21
CA SER A 151 3.16 15.47 -1.43
C SER A 151 1.97 15.91 -2.28
N ARG A 152 2.28 16.47 -3.46
CA ARG A 152 1.31 16.96 -4.45
C ARG A 152 1.11 15.99 -5.60
N CYS A 153 1.96 14.97 -5.73
CA CYS A 153 1.86 14.02 -6.83
C CYS A 153 0.54 13.22 -6.72
N PRO A 154 -0.24 13.11 -7.80
CA PRO A 154 -1.41 12.24 -7.79
C PRO A 154 -0.96 10.78 -7.65
N ASN A 155 -1.60 10.06 -6.74
CA ASN A 155 -1.23 8.71 -6.34
C ASN A 155 -1.95 7.67 -7.20
N GLY A 156 -1.23 6.66 -7.71
CA GLY A 156 -1.82 5.53 -8.44
C GLY A 156 -0.90 4.95 -9.50
N LEU A 157 -1.21 3.75 -10.00
CA LEU A 157 -0.49 3.11 -11.10
C LEU A 157 -1.47 2.50 -12.12
N PRO A 158 -1.10 2.44 -13.42
CA PRO A 158 -1.81 1.61 -14.37
C PRO A 158 -1.52 0.12 -14.12
N GLY A 159 -2.54 -0.69 -13.83
CA GLY A 159 -2.36 -2.14 -13.72
C GLY A 159 -3.44 -3.04 -14.35
N VAL A 160 -4.58 -2.49 -14.81
CA VAL A 160 -5.77 -3.26 -15.21
C VAL A 160 -5.49 -4.30 -16.30
N GLU A 161 -4.73 -3.93 -17.34
CA GLU A 161 -4.37 -4.80 -18.45
C GLU A 161 -3.39 -5.91 -18.02
N ASN A 162 -2.40 -5.55 -17.19
CA ASN A 162 -1.24 -6.40 -16.95
C ASN A 162 -1.45 -7.41 -15.82
N ARG A 163 -2.51 -7.26 -15.00
CA ARG A 163 -2.74 -8.07 -13.79
C ARG A 163 -2.60 -9.57 -14.07
N MET A 164 -3.33 -10.07 -15.07
CA MET A 164 -3.37 -11.51 -15.33
C MET A 164 -2.04 -12.04 -15.87
N GLN A 165 -1.39 -11.27 -16.75
CA GLN A 165 -0.11 -11.67 -17.34
C GLN A 165 1.00 -11.72 -16.28
N LEU A 166 1.07 -10.69 -15.42
CA LEU A 166 2.07 -10.60 -14.35
C LEU A 166 1.90 -11.73 -13.33
N LEU A 167 0.68 -12.05 -12.93
CA LEU A 167 0.43 -13.14 -11.99
C LEU A 167 0.71 -14.52 -12.60
N PHE A 168 0.37 -14.71 -13.87
CA PHE A 168 0.64 -15.98 -14.55
C PHE A 168 2.15 -16.25 -14.70
N SER A 169 2.96 -15.22 -14.99
CA SER A 169 4.41 -15.39 -15.18
C SER A 169 5.22 -15.50 -13.90
N SER A 170 4.63 -15.09 -12.76
CA SER A 170 5.32 -15.03 -11.46
C SER A 170 4.95 -16.20 -10.54
N ALA A 171 4.03 -17.06 -11.00
CA ALA A 171 3.60 -18.29 -10.36
C ALA A 171 4.49 -19.48 -10.73
#